data_AF-A0A2V9R041-F1
#
_entry.id   AF-A0A2V9R041-F1
#
_cell.length_a   1.000
_cell.length_b   1.000
_cell.length_c   1.000
_cell.angle_alpha   90.00
_cell.angle_beta   90.00
_cell.angle_gamma   90.00
#
_symmetry.space_group_name_H-M   'P 1'
#
loop_
_entity.id
_entity.type
_entity.pdbx_description
1 polymer ?
#
loop_
_entity_poly.entity_id
_entity_poly.type
_entity_poly.pdbx_seq_one_letter_code
_entity_poly.pdbx_strand_id
1 'polypeptide(L)'
;MKTGLRLAIVAAAAFCVFSNSGCNKLMARDQLNKGVAAYKNAKYEQAINNFRRAVELDDSLSNAKLYLATAYAQQYIPGVDSPENLQNANAAIEQYKSVLEHDPKNVNSIKGIAYLYLQMKKFEDAKTYYRKAIDLDQNDPEAYYSVGVIDWTQAYQPRMEERAKLGLKPDEPLKDKKACASLRDGQGPVIQDGMDNLNKALSLRQDYDDAMAYMNLLYREKADRECDEPDQRATDVKTADEWVDKTMDAKKRKSEKSSGANGITLDQKK
;
A
#
# COMPACT_ATOMS: atom_id res chain seq x y z
N MET A 1 56.16 36.75 -14.29
CA MET A 1 55.41 36.86 -13.01
C MET A 1 53.89 36.85 -13.12
N LYS A 2 53.24 37.08 -14.28
CA LYS A 2 51.76 37.09 -14.38
C LYS A 2 51.08 35.71 -14.52
N THR A 3 51.82 34.65 -14.85
CA THR A 3 51.30 33.29 -15.06
C THR A 3 51.11 32.49 -13.75
N GLY A 4 51.96 32.70 -12.74
CA GLY A 4 51.85 32.01 -11.44
C GLY A 4 50.64 32.43 -10.60
N LEU A 5 50.22 33.69 -10.72
CA LEU A 5 49.07 34.21 -9.98
C LEU A 5 47.73 33.64 -10.49
N ARG A 6 47.62 33.36 -11.80
CA ARG A 6 46.43 32.72 -12.38
C ARG A 6 46.29 31.24 -11.97
N LEU A 7 47.41 30.52 -11.83
CA LEU A 7 47.40 29.12 -11.40
C LEU A 7 47.00 28.97 -9.91
N ALA A 8 47.46 29.89 -9.06
CA ALA A 8 47.11 29.91 -7.63
C ALA A 8 45.63 30.24 -7.38
N ILE A 9 45.03 31.13 -8.17
CA ILE A 9 43.60 31.48 -8.07
C ILE A 9 42.71 30.30 -8.47
N VAL A 10 43.08 29.54 -9.51
CA VAL A 10 42.33 28.35 -9.94
C VAL A 10 42.40 27.23 -8.89
N ALA A 11 43.57 27.04 -8.24
CA ALA A 11 43.73 26.05 -7.17
C ALA A 11 42.95 26.42 -5.90
N ALA A 12 42.91 27.70 -5.51
CA ALA A 12 42.13 28.18 -4.35
C ALA A 12 40.62 28.10 -4.61
N ALA A 13 40.16 28.40 -5.83
CA ALA A 13 38.76 28.25 -6.22
C ALA A 13 38.32 26.78 -6.22
N ALA A 14 39.17 25.85 -6.68
CA ALA A 14 38.89 24.42 -6.63
C ALA A 14 38.77 23.90 -5.18
N PHE A 15 39.63 24.35 -4.25
CA PHE A 15 39.59 23.92 -2.85
C PHE A 15 38.33 24.42 -2.10
N CYS A 16 37.81 25.61 -2.44
CA CYS A 16 36.57 26.13 -1.87
C CYS A 16 35.30 25.43 -2.38
N VAL A 17 35.33 24.84 -3.58
CA VAL A 17 34.18 24.10 -4.12
C VAL A 17 34.04 22.72 -3.45
N PHE A 18 35.15 22.05 -3.13
CA PHE A 18 35.11 20.75 -2.44
C PHE A 18 34.70 20.83 -0.96
N SER A 19 35.04 21.91 -0.25
CA SER A 19 34.65 22.09 1.16
C SER A 19 33.15 22.33 1.34
N ASN A 20 32.52 23.04 0.39
CA ASN A 20 31.11 23.41 0.48
C ASN A 20 30.17 22.20 0.29
N SER A 21 30.51 21.29 -0.64
CA SER A 21 29.73 20.06 -0.85
C SER A 21 29.81 19.12 0.34
N GLY A 22 30.95 19.04 1.04
CA GLY A 22 31.10 18.22 2.25
C GLY A 22 30.26 18.73 3.43
N CYS A 23 30.23 20.04 3.63
CA CYS A 23 29.44 20.67 4.69
C CYS A 23 27.94 20.46 4.48
N ASN A 24 27.44 20.65 3.24
CA ASN A 24 26.04 20.44 2.91
C ASN A 24 25.58 19.00 3.18
N LYS A 25 26.41 17.99 2.86
CA LYS A 25 26.09 16.58 3.14
C LYS A 25 25.99 16.27 4.63
N LEU A 26 26.84 16.88 5.46
CA LEU A 26 26.76 16.73 6.91
C LEU A 26 25.50 17.40 7.47
N MET A 27 25.20 18.61 7.00
CA MET A 27 23.97 19.31 7.38
C MET A 27 22.71 18.55 6.93
N ALA A 28 22.72 17.95 5.73
CA ALA A 28 21.61 17.14 5.25
C ALA A 28 21.31 15.95 6.16
N ARG A 29 22.37 15.26 6.64
CA ARG A 29 22.23 14.14 7.59
C ARG A 29 21.74 14.59 8.96
N ASP A 30 22.19 15.75 9.45
CA ASP A 30 21.68 16.33 10.69
C ASP A 30 20.17 16.64 10.58
N GLN A 31 19.76 17.29 9.48
CA GLN A 31 18.34 17.56 9.21
C GLN A 31 17.54 16.26 9.09
N LEU A 32 18.06 15.25 8.40
CA LEU A 32 17.44 13.93 8.34
C LEU A 32 17.21 13.34 9.74
N ASN A 33 18.22 13.36 10.62
CA ASN A 33 18.11 12.83 11.97
C ASN A 33 17.08 13.58 12.82
N LYS A 34 17.05 14.92 12.71
CA LYS A 34 16.02 15.76 13.36
C LYS A 34 14.62 15.43 12.84
N GLY A 35 14.48 15.22 11.53
CA GLY A 35 13.22 14.81 10.91
C GLY A 35 12.76 13.44 11.41
N VAL A 36 13.66 12.45 11.48
CA VAL A 36 13.34 11.11 12.00
C VAL A 36 12.91 11.20 13.47
N ALA A 37 13.59 12.01 14.29
CA ALA A 37 13.21 12.23 15.67
C ALA A 37 11.82 12.87 15.78
N ALA A 38 11.52 13.89 14.98
CA ALA A 38 10.20 14.51 14.95
C ALA A 38 9.11 13.52 14.51
N TYR A 39 9.37 12.71 13.46
CA TYR A 39 8.44 11.71 12.95
C TYR A 39 8.10 10.65 13.99
N LYS A 40 9.10 10.12 14.71
CA LYS A 40 8.91 9.16 15.81
C LYS A 40 8.07 9.74 16.95
N ASN A 41 8.08 11.06 17.14
CA ASN A 41 7.26 11.76 18.11
C ASN A 41 5.91 12.24 17.53
N ALA A 42 5.50 11.71 16.37
CA ALA A 42 4.28 12.09 15.64
C ALA A 42 4.16 13.59 15.28
N LYS A 43 5.29 14.32 15.28
CA LYS A 43 5.36 15.74 14.87
C LYS A 43 5.59 15.82 13.36
N TYR A 44 4.58 15.42 12.58
CA TYR A 44 4.73 15.20 11.14
C TYR A 44 5.10 16.47 10.37
N GLU A 45 4.50 17.62 10.66
CA GLU A 45 4.87 18.89 10.02
C GLU A 45 6.33 19.29 10.28
N GLN A 46 6.80 19.09 11.50
CA GLN A 46 8.21 19.33 11.84
C GLN A 46 9.12 18.33 11.12
N ALA A 47 8.70 17.08 11.01
CA ALA A 47 9.43 16.06 10.28
C ALA A 47 9.57 16.41 8.79
N ILE A 48 8.45 16.77 8.14
CA ILE A 48 8.39 17.20 6.73
C ILE A 48 9.35 18.36 6.50
N ASN A 49 9.33 19.40 7.35
CA ASN A 49 10.23 20.55 7.21
C ASN A 49 11.71 20.17 7.28
N ASN A 50 12.09 19.31 8.24
CA ASN A 50 13.47 18.83 8.36
C ASN A 50 13.87 17.94 7.17
N PHE A 51 12.99 17.03 6.73
CA PHE A 51 13.27 16.17 5.58
C PHE A 51 13.40 16.96 4.27
N ARG A 52 12.51 17.94 4.03
CA ARG A 52 12.65 18.88 2.90
C ARG A 52 13.99 19.57 2.93
N ARG A 53 14.41 20.08 4.10
CA ARG A 53 15.71 20.73 4.23
C ARG A 53 16.87 19.78 3.95
N ALA A 54 16.76 18.51 4.36
CA ALA A 54 17.76 17.49 4.04
C ALA A 54 17.89 17.26 2.53
N VAL A 55 16.76 17.17 1.81
CA VAL A 55 16.73 17.01 0.35
C VAL A 55 17.27 18.26 -0.37
N GLU A 56 16.94 19.47 0.09
CA GLU A 56 17.49 20.72 -0.45
C GLU A 56 19.02 20.82 -0.29
N LEU A 57 19.57 20.26 0.78
CA LEU A 57 21.01 20.27 1.07
C LEU A 57 21.76 19.17 0.31
N ASP A 58 21.14 18.01 0.12
CA ASP A 58 21.69 16.88 -0.62
C ASP A 58 20.58 16.10 -1.33
N ASP A 59 20.31 16.45 -2.59
CA ASP A 59 19.28 15.79 -3.40
C ASP A 59 19.63 14.32 -3.72
N SER A 60 20.90 13.93 -3.59
CA SER A 60 21.32 12.53 -3.76
C SER A 60 21.00 11.64 -2.55
N LEU A 61 20.53 12.22 -1.45
CA LEU A 61 20.21 11.50 -0.22
C LEU A 61 18.85 10.80 -0.33
N SER A 62 18.81 9.66 -1.04
CA SER A 62 17.58 8.88 -1.29
C SER A 62 16.79 8.56 -0.03
N ASN A 63 17.46 8.30 1.10
CA ASN A 63 16.79 8.06 2.38
C ASN A 63 15.97 9.28 2.83
N ALA A 64 16.47 10.51 2.64
CA ALA A 64 15.73 11.71 3.00
C ALA A 64 14.48 11.89 2.12
N LYS A 65 14.59 11.61 0.82
CA LYS A 65 13.43 11.59 -0.09
C LYS A 65 12.40 10.54 0.33
N LEU A 66 12.86 9.33 0.70
CA LEU A 66 11.98 8.26 1.19
C LEU A 66 11.25 8.66 2.48
N TYR A 67 11.97 9.21 3.47
CA TYR A 67 11.35 9.67 4.72
C TYR A 67 10.39 10.85 4.50
N LEU A 68 10.73 11.77 3.59
CA LEU A 68 9.84 12.86 3.20
C LEU A 68 8.56 12.31 2.57
N ALA A 69 8.68 11.37 1.65
CA ALA A 69 7.55 10.71 1.00
C ALA A 69 6.64 10.01 2.03
N THR A 70 7.23 9.26 2.97
CA THR A 70 6.49 8.59 4.05
C THR A 70 5.81 9.58 4.98
N ALA A 71 6.45 10.71 5.30
CA ALA A 71 5.84 11.75 6.13
C ALA A 71 4.64 12.42 5.46
N TYR A 72 4.73 12.73 4.16
CA TYR A 72 3.59 13.20 3.39
C TYR A 72 2.48 12.15 3.27
N ALA A 73 2.82 10.89 3.00
CA ALA A 73 1.85 9.81 2.92
C ALA A 73 1.10 9.60 4.25
N GLN A 74 1.76 9.81 5.38
CA GLN A 74 1.16 9.71 6.71
C GLN A 74 0.16 10.84 7.01
N GLN A 75 0.28 11.99 6.34
CA GLN A 75 -0.67 13.10 6.44
C GLN A 75 -1.87 12.95 5.49
N TYR A 76 -1.82 12.00 4.55
CA TYR A 76 -2.95 11.74 3.66
C TYR A 76 -4.07 11.00 4.41
N ILE A 77 -5.30 11.51 4.28
CA ILE A 77 -6.51 10.97 4.88
C ILE A 77 -7.37 10.34 3.78
N PRO A 78 -7.53 9.01 3.74
CA PRO A 78 -8.39 8.35 2.77
C PRO A 78 -9.84 8.86 2.82
N GLY A 79 -10.44 9.08 1.65
CA GLY A 79 -11.83 9.52 1.54
C GLY A 79 -12.09 11.02 1.73
N VAL A 80 -11.06 11.82 2.07
CA VAL A 80 -11.17 13.28 2.16
C VAL A 80 -10.70 13.92 0.86
N ASP A 81 -11.60 14.60 0.14
CA ASP A 81 -11.27 15.26 -1.13
C ASP A 81 -11.03 16.77 -0.91
N SER A 82 -9.97 17.11 -0.18
CA SER A 82 -9.52 18.50 0.00
C SER A 82 -8.24 18.77 -0.80
N PRO A 83 -8.03 20.01 -1.28
CA PRO A 83 -6.81 20.38 -2.00
C PRO A 83 -5.52 20.05 -1.22
N GLU A 84 -5.51 20.31 0.09
CA GLU A 84 -4.37 20.06 0.98
C GLU A 84 -4.10 18.56 1.13
N ASN A 85 -5.16 17.77 1.27
CA ASN A 85 -5.04 16.32 1.37
C ASN A 85 -4.45 15.72 0.08
N LEU A 86 -4.96 16.15 -1.07
CA LEU A 86 -4.44 15.73 -2.37
C LEU A 86 -3.01 16.23 -2.62
N GLN A 87 -2.66 17.42 -2.13
CA GLN A 87 -1.30 17.94 -2.22
C GLN A 87 -0.32 17.05 -1.47
N ASN A 88 -0.66 16.60 -0.26
CA ASN A 88 0.18 15.67 0.51
C ASN A 88 0.37 14.33 -0.22
N ALA A 89 -0.71 13.73 -0.76
CA ALA A 89 -0.57 12.49 -1.53
C ALA A 89 0.30 12.66 -2.78
N ASN A 90 0.11 13.75 -3.53
CA ASN A 90 0.89 14.01 -4.74
C ASN A 90 2.37 14.28 -4.41
N ALA A 91 2.66 15.05 -3.35
CA ALA A 91 4.01 15.29 -2.88
C ALA A 91 4.70 13.98 -2.43
N ALA A 92 3.98 13.08 -1.76
CA ALA A 92 4.51 11.76 -1.43
C ALA A 92 4.86 10.94 -2.67
N ILE A 93 3.95 10.86 -3.65
CA ILE A 93 4.17 10.14 -4.91
C ILE A 93 5.38 10.71 -5.67
N GLU A 94 5.52 12.04 -5.72
CA GLU A 94 6.65 12.71 -6.37
C GLU A 94 7.99 12.32 -5.73
N GLN A 95 8.06 12.34 -4.39
CA GLN A 95 9.29 11.97 -3.69
C GLN A 95 9.62 10.48 -3.84
N TYR A 96 8.61 9.58 -3.79
CA TYR A 96 8.83 8.18 -4.11
C TYR A 96 9.32 7.97 -5.54
N LYS A 97 8.75 8.69 -6.53
CA LYS A 97 9.21 8.62 -7.92
C LYS A 97 10.64 9.12 -8.07
N SER A 98 11.04 10.18 -7.38
CA SER A 98 12.42 10.65 -7.39
C SER A 98 13.41 9.63 -6.81
N VAL A 99 13.00 8.85 -5.82
CA VAL A 99 13.82 7.70 -5.37
C VAL A 99 13.98 6.67 -6.50
N LEU A 100 12.91 6.38 -7.23
CA LEU A 100 12.91 5.41 -8.33
C LEU A 100 13.72 5.84 -9.56
N GLU A 101 14.00 7.13 -9.74
CA GLU A 101 14.89 7.64 -10.79
C GLU A 101 16.34 7.14 -10.61
N HIS A 102 16.76 6.91 -9.36
CA HIS A 102 18.11 6.45 -9.02
C HIS A 102 18.16 4.97 -8.59
N ASP A 103 17.10 4.50 -7.93
CA ASP A 103 16.92 3.11 -7.52
C ASP A 103 15.58 2.58 -8.06
N PRO A 104 15.51 2.15 -9.33
CA PRO A 104 14.27 1.69 -9.95
C PRO A 104 13.65 0.46 -9.30
N LYS A 105 14.40 -0.23 -8.42
CA LYS A 105 13.97 -1.45 -7.72
C LYS A 105 13.67 -1.19 -6.25
N ASN A 106 13.53 0.07 -5.84
CA ASN A 106 13.18 0.38 -4.46
C ASN A 106 11.74 -0.06 -4.14
N VAL A 107 11.61 -1.25 -3.54
CA VAL A 107 10.31 -1.87 -3.22
C VAL A 107 9.47 -0.98 -2.30
N ASN A 108 10.09 -0.28 -1.34
CA ASN A 108 9.38 0.62 -0.44
C ASN A 108 8.72 1.78 -1.19
N SER A 109 9.43 2.42 -2.13
CA SER A 109 8.86 3.48 -2.97
C SER A 109 7.76 2.96 -3.90
N ILE A 110 7.95 1.79 -4.51
CA ILE A 110 6.94 1.16 -5.37
C ILE A 110 5.65 0.88 -4.58
N LYS A 111 5.76 0.25 -3.41
CA LYS A 111 4.62 -0.03 -2.53
C LYS A 111 3.98 1.25 -1.98
N GLY A 112 4.78 2.26 -1.65
CA GLY A 112 4.27 3.56 -1.18
C GLY A 112 3.41 4.27 -2.23
N ILE A 113 3.84 4.25 -3.50
CA ILE A 113 3.05 4.77 -4.63
C ILE A 113 1.78 3.93 -4.83
N ALA A 114 1.91 2.60 -4.84
CA ALA A 114 0.77 1.69 -5.01
C ALA A 114 -0.31 1.92 -3.96
N TYR A 115 0.11 2.05 -2.69
CA TYR A 115 -0.77 2.33 -1.57
C TYR A 115 -1.51 3.66 -1.73
N LEU A 116 -0.81 4.75 -2.07
CA LEU A 116 -1.46 6.05 -2.26
C LEU A 116 -2.45 6.02 -3.42
N TYR A 117 -2.10 5.37 -4.54
CA TYR A 117 -3.04 5.19 -5.64
C TYR A 117 -4.27 4.37 -5.25
N LEU A 118 -4.11 3.32 -4.44
CA LEU A 118 -5.22 2.57 -3.88
C LEU A 118 -6.13 3.47 -3.04
N GLN A 119 -5.57 4.25 -2.11
CA GLN A 119 -6.38 5.12 -1.25
C GLN A 119 -7.08 6.25 -2.03
N MET A 120 -6.46 6.72 -3.12
CA MET A 120 -7.04 7.67 -4.08
C MET A 120 -8.04 7.02 -5.05
N LYS A 121 -8.35 5.72 -4.91
CA LYS A 121 -9.22 4.94 -5.80
C LYS A 121 -8.74 4.89 -7.27
N LYS A 122 -7.45 5.12 -7.50
CA LYS A 122 -6.79 4.97 -8.81
C LYS A 122 -6.35 3.51 -8.97
N PHE A 123 -7.33 2.62 -9.11
CA PHE A 123 -7.14 1.17 -9.01
C PHE A 123 -6.16 0.58 -10.03
N GLU A 124 -6.22 1.00 -11.30
CA GLU A 124 -5.32 0.48 -12.33
C GLU A 124 -3.86 0.94 -12.13
N ASP A 125 -3.66 2.18 -11.69
CA ASP A 125 -2.33 2.68 -11.31
C ASP A 125 -1.81 1.89 -10.09
N ALA A 126 -2.65 1.67 -9.08
CA ALA A 126 -2.29 0.89 -7.90
C ALA A 126 -1.88 -0.55 -8.26
N LYS A 127 -2.68 -1.27 -9.06
CA LYS A 127 -2.33 -2.62 -9.54
C LYS A 127 -1.04 -2.63 -10.33
N THR A 128 -0.80 -1.62 -11.17
CA THR A 128 0.44 -1.52 -11.93
C THR A 128 1.67 -1.47 -11.02
N TYR A 129 1.63 -0.70 -9.92
CA TYR A 129 2.74 -0.65 -8.97
C TYR A 129 2.79 -1.88 -8.05
N TYR A 130 1.66 -2.46 -7.62
CA TYR A 130 1.69 -3.71 -6.84
C TYR A 130 2.23 -4.89 -7.64
N ARG A 131 1.92 -5.00 -8.94
CA ARG A 131 2.51 -6.02 -9.81
C ARG A 131 4.03 -5.82 -9.97
N LYS A 132 4.50 -4.58 -10.09
CA LYS A 132 5.95 -4.28 -10.03
C LYS A 132 6.57 -4.73 -8.69
N ALA A 133 5.87 -4.55 -7.57
CA ALA A 133 6.37 -5.02 -6.28
C ALA A 133 6.44 -6.56 -6.23
N ILE A 134 5.42 -7.26 -6.76
CA ILE A 134 5.39 -8.72 -6.89
C ILE A 134 6.56 -9.23 -7.76
N ASP A 135 6.85 -8.56 -8.87
CA ASP A 135 7.97 -8.94 -9.75
C ASP A 135 9.34 -8.82 -9.07
N LEU A 136 9.47 -7.90 -8.10
CA LEU A 136 10.70 -7.69 -7.32
C LEU A 136 10.79 -8.60 -6.09
N ASP A 137 9.67 -8.91 -5.45
CA ASP A 137 9.59 -9.80 -4.30
C ASP A 137 8.35 -10.70 -4.37
N GLN A 138 8.54 -11.91 -4.89
CA GLN A 138 7.50 -12.94 -5.01
C GLN A 138 7.11 -13.59 -3.67
N ASN A 139 7.79 -13.23 -2.57
CA ASN A 139 7.54 -13.74 -1.23
C ASN A 139 6.86 -12.71 -0.32
N ASP A 140 6.49 -11.54 -0.84
CA ASP A 140 5.71 -10.54 -0.09
C ASP A 140 4.20 -10.80 -0.23
N PRO A 141 3.53 -11.39 0.78
CA PRO A 141 2.08 -11.63 0.73
C PRO A 141 1.26 -10.34 0.65
N GLU A 142 1.79 -9.19 1.08
CA GLU A 142 1.06 -7.93 1.14
C GLU A 142 0.72 -7.39 -0.25
N ALA A 143 1.64 -7.54 -1.21
CA ALA A 143 1.45 -7.05 -2.57
C ALA A 143 0.36 -7.85 -3.30
N TYR A 144 0.37 -9.18 -3.14
CA TYR A 144 -0.70 -10.05 -3.64
C TYR A 144 -2.04 -9.75 -2.96
N TYR A 145 -2.05 -9.62 -1.63
CA TYR A 145 -3.26 -9.25 -0.90
C TYR A 145 -3.86 -7.94 -1.42
N SER A 146 -3.02 -6.92 -1.64
CA SER A 146 -3.47 -5.60 -2.13
C SER A 146 -4.11 -5.66 -3.51
N VAL A 147 -3.62 -6.51 -4.43
CA VAL A 147 -4.28 -6.75 -5.72
C VAL A 147 -5.65 -7.38 -5.51
N GLY A 148 -5.76 -8.39 -4.64
CA GLY A 148 -7.03 -9.02 -4.29
C GLY A 148 -8.07 -8.04 -3.70
N VAL A 149 -7.63 -7.11 -2.85
CA VAL A 149 -8.48 -6.04 -2.31
C VAL A 149 -8.97 -5.10 -3.42
N ILE A 150 -8.08 -4.72 -4.34
CA ILE A 150 -8.44 -3.87 -5.47
C ILE A 150 -9.49 -4.55 -6.35
N ASP A 151 -9.25 -5.80 -6.73
CA ASP A 151 -10.14 -6.54 -7.62
C ASP A 151 -11.52 -6.78 -6.99
N TRP A 152 -11.57 -7.10 -5.69
CA TRP A 152 -12.85 -7.12 -4.97
C TRP A 152 -13.56 -5.77 -5.03
N THR A 153 -12.84 -4.68 -4.78
CA THR A 153 -13.42 -3.32 -4.78
C THR A 153 -13.97 -2.95 -6.16
N GLN A 154 -13.25 -3.33 -7.23
CA GLN A 154 -13.68 -3.10 -8.61
C GLN A 154 -14.85 -3.97 -9.03
N ALA A 155 -14.96 -5.20 -8.51
CA ALA A 155 -16.09 -6.09 -8.78
C ALA A 155 -17.36 -5.72 -8.00
N TYR A 156 -17.21 -5.20 -6.77
CA TYR A 156 -18.30 -4.83 -5.88
C TYR A 156 -19.20 -3.74 -6.47
N GLN A 157 -18.62 -2.67 -7.00
CA GLN A 157 -19.37 -1.49 -7.45
C GLN A 157 -20.32 -1.81 -8.64
N PRO A 158 -19.87 -2.47 -9.73
CA PRO A 158 -20.75 -2.89 -10.82
C PRO A 158 -21.90 -3.79 -10.36
N ARG A 159 -21.64 -4.72 -9.42
CA ARG A 159 -22.70 -5.57 -8.85
C ARG A 159 -23.74 -4.71 -8.14
N MET A 160 -23.32 -3.79 -7.29
CA MET A 160 -24.24 -2.92 -6.54
C MET A 160 -25.05 -2.00 -7.45
N GLU A 161 -24.42 -1.45 -8.49
CA GLU A 161 -25.11 -0.64 -9.51
C GLU A 161 -26.16 -1.45 -10.26
N GLU A 162 -25.84 -2.67 -10.67
CA GLU A 162 -26.79 -3.53 -11.38
C GLU A 162 -27.97 -3.91 -10.49
N ARG A 163 -27.73 -4.25 -9.23
CA ARG A 163 -28.78 -4.52 -8.24
C ARG A 163 -29.68 -3.31 -8.02
N ALA A 164 -29.10 -2.11 -7.93
CA ALA A 164 -29.85 -0.87 -7.79
C ALA A 164 -30.75 -0.57 -8.99
N LYS A 165 -30.27 -0.81 -10.23
CA LYS A 165 -31.10 -0.67 -11.45
C LYS A 165 -32.31 -1.59 -11.44
N LEU A 166 -32.17 -2.77 -10.83
CA LEU A 166 -33.24 -3.76 -10.69
C LEU A 166 -34.12 -3.51 -9.45
N GLY A 167 -33.83 -2.48 -8.65
CA GLY A 167 -34.58 -2.18 -7.42
C GLY A 167 -34.38 -3.21 -6.30
N LEU A 168 -33.33 -4.02 -6.36
CA LEU A 168 -33.07 -5.10 -5.43
C LEU A 168 -32.47 -4.57 -4.13
N LYS A 169 -32.91 -5.13 -3.00
CA LYS A 169 -32.24 -4.93 -1.71
C LYS A 169 -30.91 -5.68 -1.67
N PRO A 170 -29.96 -5.33 -0.78
CA PRO A 170 -28.66 -6.02 -0.69
C PRO A 170 -28.72 -7.53 -0.45
N ASP A 171 -29.78 -8.03 0.19
CA ASP A 171 -30.00 -9.44 0.55
C ASP A 171 -30.93 -10.19 -0.43
N GLU A 172 -31.56 -9.47 -1.37
CA GLU A 172 -32.48 -10.08 -2.34
C GLU A 172 -31.72 -10.86 -3.42
N PRO A 173 -32.06 -12.11 -3.74
CA PRO A 173 -31.32 -12.84 -4.77
C PRO A 173 -31.43 -12.18 -6.16
N LEU A 174 -30.29 -11.96 -6.82
CA LEU A 174 -30.28 -11.57 -8.23
C LEU A 174 -30.77 -12.77 -9.08
N LYS A 175 -31.82 -12.56 -9.87
CA LYS A 175 -32.43 -13.60 -10.72
C LYS A 175 -32.52 -13.24 -12.19
N ASP A 176 -32.25 -11.98 -12.54
CA ASP A 176 -32.28 -11.54 -13.93
C ASP A 176 -31.09 -12.14 -14.69
N LYS A 177 -31.37 -13.11 -15.56
CA LYS A 177 -30.32 -13.87 -16.28
C LYS A 177 -29.40 -12.98 -17.10
N LYS A 178 -29.89 -11.86 -17.65
CA LYS A 178 -29.08 -10.94 -18.46
C LYS A 178 -28.11 -10.15 -17.57
N ALA A 179 -28.58 -9.66 -16.44
CA ALA A 179 -27.74 -9.02 -15.44
C ALA A 179 -26.66 -9.97 -14.94
N CYS A 180 -27.01 -11.22 -14.64
CA CYS A 180 -26.08 -12.24 -14.20
C CYS A 180 -25.01 -12.56 -15.25
N ALA A 181 -25.41 -12.73 -16.52
CA ALA A 181 -24.47 -12.93 -17.63
C ALA A 181 -23.54 -11.71 -17.81
N SER A 182 -24.08 -10.50 -17.78
CA SER A 182 -23.31 -9.25 -17.87
C SER A 182 -22.25 -9.13 -16.77
N LEU A 183 -22.62 -9.40 -15.52
CA LEU A 183 -21.69 -9.36 -14.39
C LEU A 183 -20.64 -10.49 -14.45
N ARG A 184 -21.02 -11.68 -14.91
CA ARG A 184 -20.09 -12.79 -15.11
C ARG A 184 -19.07 -12.47 -16.20
N ASP A 185 -19.50 -11.95 -17.33
CA ASP A 185 -18.61 -11.70 -18.46
C ASP A 185 -17.74 -10.45 -18.20
N GLY A 186 -18.30 -9.42 -17.58
CA GLY A 186 -17.59 -8.17 -17.27
C GLY A 186 -16.65 -8.23 -16.07
N GLN A 187 -17.04 -8.92 -14.99
CA GLN A 187 -16.26 -9.00 -13.74
C GLN A 187 -15.64 -10.39 -13.49
N GLY A 188 -15.86 -11.36 -14.39
CA GLY A 188 -15.30 -12.71 -14.32
C GLY A 188 -13.78 -12.71 -14.13
N PRO A 189 -13.03 -12.11 -15.07
CA PRO A 189 -11.59 -12.04 -15.01
C PRO A 189 -11.05 -11.29 -13.79
N VAL A 190 -11.71 -10.19 -13.38
CA VAL A 190 -11.30 -9.38 -12.21
C VAL A 190 -11.43 -10.20 -10.93
N ILE A 191 -12.57 -10.87 -10.72
CA ILE A 191 -12.76 -11.73 -9.56
C ILE A 191 -11.75 -12.87 -9.54
N GLN A 192 -11.46 -13.47 -10.70
CA GLN A 192 -10.48 -14.56 -10.77
C GLN A 192 -9.06 -14.08 -10.45
N ASP A 193 -8.61 -12.94 -11.00
CA ASP A 193 -7.31 -12.34 -10.67
C ASP A 193 -7.21 -12.08 -9.16
N GLY A 194 -8.26 -11.51 -8.56
CA GLY A 194 -8.31 -11.27 -7.13
C GLY A 194 -8.18 -12.55 -6.30
N MET A 195 -8.90 -13.62 -6.68
CA MET A 195 -8.83 -14.91 -6.01
C MET A 195 -7.45 -15.57 -6.16
N ASP A 196 -6.83 -15.50 -7.33
CA ASP A 196 -5.50 -16.06 -7.59
C ASP A 196 -4.44 -15.35 -6.75
N ASN A 197 -4.50 -14.02 -6.66
CA ASN A 197 -3.61 -13.23 -5.82
C ASN A 197 -3.83 -13.50 -4.33
N LEU A 198 -5.08 -13.58 -3.85
CA LEU A 198 -5.34 -13.94 -2.45
C LEU A 198 -4.89 -15.37 -2.11
N ASN A 199 -5.08 -16.33 -3.02
CA ASN A 199 -4.56 -17.68 -2.85
C ASN A 199 -3.03 -17.67 -2.72
N LYS A 200 -2.33 -16.89 -3.55
CA LYS A 200 -0.89 -16.71 -3.45
C LYS A 200 -0.49 -16.06 -2.12
N ALA A 201 -1.18 -15.02 -1.68
CA ALA A 201 -0.95 -14.39 -0.37
C ALA A 201 -1.11 -15.39 0.79
N LEU A 202 -2.17 -16.19 0.77
CA LEU A 202 -2.46 -17.20 1.80
C LEU A 202 -1.47 -18.38 1.77
N SER A 203 -0.91 -18.71 0.60
CA SER A 203 0.17 -19.70 0.50
C SER A 203 1.47 -19.23 1.17
N LEU A 204 1.73 -17.91 1.15
CA LEU A 204 2.90 -17.28 1.77
C LEU A 204 2.70 -16.97 3.25
N ARG A 205 1.47 -16.60 3.65
CA ARG A 205 1.08 -16.27 5.03
C ARG A 205 -0.24 -16.94 5.38
N GLN A 206 -0.17 -18.12 5.96
CA GLN A 206 -1.34 -18.95 6.25
C GLN A 206 -2.27 -18.38 7.33
N ASP A 207 -1.80 -17.50 8.21
CA ASP A 207 -2.60 -16.85 9.25
C ASP A 207 -3.07 -15.45 8.85
N TYR A 208 -3.09 -15.12 7.55
CA TYR A 208 -3.50 -13.82 7.05
C TYR A 208 -5.03 -13.70 7.00
N ASP A 209 -5.63 -13.45 8.16
CA ASP A 209 -7.08 -13.31 8.36
C ASP A 209 -7.72 -12.23 7.47
N ASP A 210 -7.04 -11.12 7.20
CA ASP A 210 -7.56 -10.12 6.26
C ASP A 210 -7.68 -10.69 4.84
N ALA A 211 -6.70 -11.43 4.35
CA ALA A 211 -6.78 -12.09 3.04
C ALA A 211 -7.89 -13.15 2.98
N MET A 212 -8.13 -13.88 4.09
CA MET A 212 -9.25 -14.81 4.21
C MET A 212 -10.61 -14.09 4.13
N ALA A 213 -10.73 -12.93 4.77
CA ALA A 213 -11.95 -12.14 4.75
C ALA A 213 -12.29 -11.70 3.31
N TYR A 214 -11.29 -11.21 2.57
CA TYR A 214 -11.46 -10.83 1.16
C TYR A 214 -11.72 -12.04 0.24
N MET A 215 -11.16 -13.21 0.56
CA MET A 215 -11.47 -14.44 -0.18
C MET A 215 -12.95 -14.81 -0.04
N ASN A 216 -13.50 -14.77 1.17
CA ASN A 216 -14.95 -14.91 1.39
C ASN A 216 -15.72 -13.91 0.52
N LEU A 217 -15.35 -12.63 0.55
CA LEU A 217 -16.06 -11.59 -0.19
C LEU A 217 -16.05 -11.85 -1.70
N LEU A 218 -14.92 -12.28 -2.30
CA LEU A 218 -14.86 -12.65 -3.71
C LEU A 218 -15.71 -13.87 -4.05
N TYR A 219 -15.78 -14.88 -3.18
CA TYR A 219 -16.72 -16.00 -3.38
C TYR A 219 -18.18 -15.54 -3.33
N ARG A 220 -18.54 -14.54 -2.50
CA ARG A 220 -19.89 -13.94 -2.52
C ARG A 220 -20.17 -13.19 -3.81
N GLU A 221 -19.20 -12.40 -4.30
CA GLU A 221 -19.30 -11.72 -5.60
C GLU A 221 -19.47 -12.74 -6.74
N LYS A 222 -18.76 -13.88 -6.67
CA LYS A 222 -18.89 -14.98 -7.63
C LYS A 222 -20.26 -15.67 -7.56
N ALA A 223 -20.75 -15.98 -6.36
CA ALA A 223 -22.02 -16.68 -6.18
C ALA A 223 -23.25 -15.83 -6.57
N ASP A 224 -23.22 -14.52 -6.34
CA ASP A 224 -24.38 -13.64 -6.61
C ASP A 224 -24.75 -13.57 -8.10
N ARG A 225 -23.78 -13.83 -8.99
CA ARG A 225 -23.96 -13.80 -10.46
C ARG A 225 -24.23 -15.16 -11.09
N GLU A 226 -24.34 -16.23 -10.31
CA GLU A 226 -24.57 -17.60 -10.79
C GLU A 226 -26.06 -17.97 -10.80
N CYS A 227 -26.82 -17.29 -11.66
CA CYS A 227 -28.28 -17.37 -11.67
C CYS A 227 -28.84 -18.57 -12.42
N ASP A 228 -28.03 -19.17 -13.30
CA ASP A 228 -28.40 -20.35 -14.09
C ASP A 228 -27.76 -21.65 -13.55
N GLU A 229 -26.89 -21.56 -12.54
CA GLU A 229 -26.09 -22.66 -12.02
C GLU A 229 -26.30 -22.80 -10.50
N PRO A 230 -27.48 -23.27 -10.05
CA PRO A 230 -27.84 -23.25 -8.62
C PRO A 230 -26.92 -24.10 -7.74
N ASP A 231 -26.37 -25.20 -8.26
CA ASP A 231 -25.44 -26.06 -7.55
C ASP A 231 -24.06 -25.40 -7.38
N GLN A 232 -23.59 -24.70 -8.43
CA GLN A 232 -22.35 -23.92 -8.38
C GLN A 232 -22.50 -22.75 -7.40
N ARG A 233 -23.63 -22.04 -7.45
CA ARG A 233 -23.97 -20.99 -6.50
C ARG A 233 -23.96 -21.49 -5.06
N ALA A 234 -24.58 -22.64 -4.80
CA ALA A 234 -24.60 -23.24 -3.46
C ALA A 234 -23.17 -23.61 -3.00
N THR A 235 -22.34 -24.11 -3.92
CA THR A 235 -20.93 -24.45 -3.64
C THR A 235 -20.11 -23.20 -3.29
N ASP A 236 -20.26 -22.12 -4.04
CA ASP A 236 -19.52 -20.87 -3.78
C ASP A 236 -20.01 -20.17 -2.51
N VAL A 237 -21.31 -20.18 -2.22
CA VAL A 237 -21.86 -19.71 -0.93
C VAL A 237 -21.26 -20.48 0.24
N LYS A 238 -21.25 -21.82 0.16
CA LYS A 238 -20.66 -22.67 1.19
C LYS A 238 -19.17 -22.39 1.37
N THR A 239 -18.43 -22.27 0.27
CA THR A 239 -16.99 -21.96 0.32
C THR A 239 -16.73 -20.60 0.96
N ALA A 240 -17.58 -19.60 0.69
CA ALA A 240 -17.51 -18.31 1.34
C ALA A 240 -17.76 -18.39 2.85
N ASP A 241 -18.75 -19.18 3.29
CA ASP A 241 -19.00 -19.45 4.73
C ASP A 241 -17.79 -20.10 5.40
N GLU A 242 -17.15 -21.09 4.76
CA GLU A 242 -15.93 -21.71 5.27
C GLU A 242 -14.76 -20.71 5.43
N TRP A 243 -14.67 -19.71 4.55
CA TRP A 243 -13.69 -18.62 4.69
C TRP A 243 -14.01 -17.66 5.83
N VAL A 244 -15.29 -17.43 6.14
CA VAL A 244 -15.70 -16.70 7.35
C VAL A 244 -15.20 -17.44 8.59
N ASP A 245 -15.45 -18.74 8.68
CA ASP A 245 -15.01 -19.57 9.81
C ASP A 245 -13.49 -19.54 9.97
N LYS A 246 -12.74 -19.74 8.87
CA LYS A 246 -11.27 -19.64 8.86
C LYS A 246 -10.76 -18.28 9.35
N THR A 247 -11.43 -17.20 8.94
CA THR A 247 -11.09 -15.83 9.36
C THR A 247 -11.27 -15.66 10.87
N MET A 248 -12.42 -16.09 11.40
CA MET A 248 -12.73 -15.99 12.83
C MET A 248 -11.78 -16.83 13.68
N ASP A 249 -11.47 -18.04 13.22
CA ASP A 249 -10.50 -18.93 13.86
C ASP A 249 -9.09 -18.34 13.86
N ALA A 250 -8.65 -17.73 12.76
CA ALA A 250 -7.35 -17.08 12.68
C ALA A 250 -7.27 -15.88 13.65
N LYS A 251 -8.31 -15.06 13.72
CA LYS A 251 -8.41 -13.94 14.68
C LYS A 251 -8.37 -14.42 16.12
N LYS A 252 -9.13 -15.47 16.45
CA LYS A 252 -9.13 -16.09 17.78
C LYS A 252 -7.73 -16.57 18.17
N ARG A 253 -7.06 -17.34 17.31
CA ARG A 253 -5.69 -17.82 17.56
C ARG A 253 -4.69 -16.67 17.77
N LYS A 254 -4.81 -15.58 17.02
CA LYS A 254 -3.96 -14.38 17.20
C LYS A 254 -4.19 -13.71 18.55
N SER A 255 -5.44 -13.59 18.98
CA SER A 255 -5.81 -13.02 20.29
C SER A 255 -5.32 -13.87 21.47
N GLU A 256 -5.39 -15.19 21.36
CA GLU A 256 -4.90 -16.11 22.40
C GLU A 256 -3.37 -16.03 22.54
N LYS A 257 -2.65 -15.95 21.42
CA LYS A 257 -1.18 -15.75 21.42
C LYS A 257 -0.77 -14.42 22.05
N SER A 258 -1.49 -13.33 21.78
CA SER A 258 -1.16 -12.01 22.34
C SER A 258 -1.45 -11.92 23.84
N SER A 259 -2.46 -12.64 24.33
CA SER A 259 -2.81 -12.72 25.76
C SER A 259 -1.83 -13.60 26.54
N GLY A 260 -1.34 -14.70 25.94
CA GLY A 260 -0.33 -15.58 26.55
C GLY A 260 1.07 -14.95 26.70
N ALA A 261 1.43 -14.00 25.82
CA ALA A 261 2.73 -13.30 25.88
C ALA A 261 2.85 -12.28 27.04
N ASN A 262 1.73 -11.84 27.62
CA ASN A 262 1.69 -10.91 28.75
C ASN A 262 1.42 -11.60 30.10
N GLY A 263 1.29 -12.93 30.12
CA GLY A 263 1.00 -13.72 31.32
C GLY A 263 2.26 -14.29 31.97
N ILE A 264 3.18 -13.47 32.47
CA ILE A 264 4.12 -13.95 33.49
C ILE A 264 3.30 -14.10 34.77
N THR A 265 2.90 -15.34 35.07
CA THR A 265 2.39 -15.72 36.38
C THR A 265 3.49 -15.47 37.41
N LEU A 266 3.32 -14.44 38.25
CA LEU A 266 4.05 -14.30 39.51
C LEU A 266 3.59 -15.42 40.44
N ASP A 267 4.29 -16.55 40.36
CA ASP A 267 4.13 -17.67 41.26
C ASP A 267 4.67 -17.24 42.64
N GLN A 268 3.80 -16.67 43.48
CA GLN A 268 4.12 -16.38 44.87
C GLN A 268 4.12 -17.69 45.66
N LYS A 269 5.30 -18.29 45.82
CA LYS A 269 5.53 -19.29 46.88
C LYS A 269 5.34 -18.62 48.24
N LYS A 270 4.38 -19.12 49.01
CA LYS A 270 4.26 -18.91 50.45
C LYS A 270 5.44 -19.52 51.19
#